data_AF-A0A916GTF4-F1
#
_entry.id   AF-A0A916GTF4-F1
#
_cell.length_a   1.000
_cell.length_b   1.000
_cell.length_c   1.000
_cell.angle_alpha   90.00
_cell.angle_beta   90.00
_cell.angle_gamma   90.00
#
_symmetry.space_group_name_H-M   'P 1'
#
loop_
_entity.id
_entity.type
_entity.pdbx_description
1 polymer ?
#
loop_
_entity_poly.entity_id
_entity_poly.type
_entity_poly.pdbx_seq_one_letter_code
_entity_poly.pdbx_strand_id
1 'polypeptide(L)'
;MADEQLIAVFVDFENLAIGVRDMKKGDFKVDLVLKRLLEKGRIVFKRAYCDWGKYRDAVREFHKHGIEMIDIPQTRMSGKNSADIHMVVDALDLCYAKDHIDVFALLSGDSDFSPLVSKLKENNKRVIGCGVKSSTSDLLISGCDEFIYYDDLVRVAEKPKRARTSGGSKPTSKKGEAVEKLVEIVRSLERDYDPVWGSMVKQTIRRVYPGFNEDYYGYASFAALLEDAAAQGEVELEFDDKRGNYMVRSTVS
;
A
#
# COMPACT_ATOMS: atom_id res chain seq x y z
N MET A 1 -5.49 -22.67 5.42
CA MET A 1 -4.55 -21.54 5.24
C MET A 1 -5.36 -20.45 4.58
N ALA A 2 -5.47 -19.26 5.16
CA ALA A 2 -6.20 -18.18 4.49
C ALA A 2 -5.45 -17.87 3.18
N ASP A 3 -6.16 -17.95 2.05
CA ASP A 3 -5.56 -17.75 0.74
C ASP A 3 -5.00 -16.31 0.65
N GLU A 4 -3.80 -16.17 0.10
CA GLU A 4 -3.16 -14.86 -0.01
C GLU A 4 -3.94 -14.00 -1.01
N GLN A 5 -4.51 -12.88 -0.54
CA GLN A 5 -5.28 -11.98 -1.39
C GLN A 5 -4.42 -11.43 -2.54
N LEU A 6 -4.86 -11.63 -3.77
CA LEU A 6 -4.19 -11.14 -4.97
C LEU A 6 -4.79 -9.80 -5.42
N ILE A 7 -3.92 -8.80 -5.58
CA ILE A 7 -4.31 -7.41 -5.82
C ILE A 7 -3.92 -6.99 -7.25
N ALA A 8 -4.89 -6.41 -7.97
CA ALA A 8 -4.68 -5.64 -9.19
C ALA A 8 -4.76 -4.14 -8.90
N VAL A 9 -3.79 -3.38 -9.37
CA VAL A 9 -3.68 -1.93 -9.13
C VAL A 9 -3.90 -1.16 -10.42
N PHE A 10 -4.82 -0.22 -10.39
CA PHE A 10 -5.12 0.69 -11.49
C PHE A 10 -4.96 2.12 -11.02
N VAL A 11 -4.09 2.88 -11.70
CA VAL A 11 -3.72 4.23 -11.31
C VAL A 11 -4.20 5.22 -12.34
N ASP A 12 -5.13 6.07 -11.94
CA ASP A 12 -5.46 7.30 -12.65
C ASP A 12 -4.47 8.37 -12.17
N PHE A 13 -3.35 8.49 -12.90
CA PHE A 13 -2.25 9.32 -12.43
C PHE A 13 -2.53 10.81 -12.61
N GLU A 14 -3.31 11.20 -13.62
CA GLU A 14 -3.66 12.61 -13.82
C GLU A 14 -4.47 13.15 -12.64
N ASN A 15 -5.49 12.42 -12.20
CA ASN A 15 -6.32 12.81 -11.06
C ASN A 15 -5.51 12.93 -9.76
N LEU A 16 -4.65 11.93 -9.48
CA LEU A 16 -3.79 11.94 -8.28
C LEU A 16 -2.76 13.08 -8.32
N ALA A 17 -2.12 13.30 -9.47
CA ALA A 17 -1.12 14.34 -9.60
C ALA A 17 -1.71 15.74 -9.42
N ILE A 18 -2.93 15.97 -9.95
CA ILE A 18 -3.68 17.22 -9.74
C ILE A 18 -4.02 17.37 -8.25
N GLY A 19 -4.60 16.34 -7.63
CA GLY A 19 -4.96 16.38 -6.21
C GLY A 19 -3.77 16.69 -5.30
N VAL A 20 -2.62 16.06 -5.53
CA VAL A 20 -1.41 16.31 -4.71
C VAL A 20 -0.83 17.70 -4.93
N ARG A 21 -0.86 18.20 -6.18
CA ARG A 21 -0.42 19.57 -6.49
C ARG A 21 -1.22 20.60 -5.70
N ASP A 22 -2.53 20.39 -5.56
CA ASP A 22 -3.42 21.28 -4.80
C ASP A 22 -3.15 21.23 -3.29
N MET A 23 -2.72 20.07 -2.76
CA MET A 23 -2.27 19.94 -1.37
C MET A 23 -0.95 20.68 -1.07
N LYS A 24 -0.20 21.09 -2.10
CA LYS A 24 1.14 21.72 -1.98
C LYS A 24 2.14 20.87 -1.17
N LYS A 25 2.02 19.54 -1.22
CA LYS A 25 2.86 18.59 -0.47
C LYS A 25 4.00 17.96 -1.30
N GLY A 26 4.37 18.59 -2.41
CA GLY A 26 5.39 18.10 -3.34
C GLY A 26 4.81 17.14 -4.37
N ASP A 27 5.63 16.21 -4.88
CA ASP A 27 5.23 15.25 -5.90
C ASP A 27 4.50 14.04 -5.31
N PHE A 28 3.65 13.40 -6.11
CA PHE A 28 2.99 12.16 -5.74
C PHE A 28 4.01 11.03 -5.54
N LYS A 29 3.93 10.36 -4.38
CA LYS A 29 4.81 9.27 -3.96
C LYS A 29 4.08 7.95 -4.05
N VAL A 30 4.20 7.30 -5.21
CA VAL A 30 3.53 6.03 -5.50
C VAL A 30 3.98 4.90 -4.56
N ASP A 31 5.21 4.97 -4.05
CA ASP A 31 5.77 3.97 -3.12
C ASP A 31 4.95 3.88 -1.82
N LEU A 32 4.45 4.99 -1.31
CA LEU A 32 3.63 5.02 -0.10
C LEU A 32 2.33 4.22 -0.28
N VAL A 33 1.69 4.38 -1.45
CA VAL A 33 0.44 3.67 -1.76
C VAL A 33 0.71 2.19 -1.99
N LEU A 34 1.76 1.85 -2.77
CA LEU A 34 2.12 0.46 -3.02
C LEU A 34 2.48 -0.28 -1.74
N LYS A 35 3.23 0.34 -0.82
CA LYS A 35 3.53 -0.26 0.49
C LYS A 35 2.26 -0.57 1.27
N ARG A 36 1.32 0.39 1.34
CA ARG A 36 0.04 0.17 2.03
C ARG A 36 -0.80 -0.94 1.39
N LEU A 37 -0.76 -1.09 0.07
CA LEU A 37 -1.43 -2.20 -0.62
C LEU A 37 -0.74 -3.54 -0.38
N LEU A 38 0.59 -3.58 -0.33
CA LEU A 38 1.38 -4.79 -0.03
C LEU A 38 1.16 -5.33 1.39
N GLU A 39 0.70 -4.47 2.31
CA GLU A 39 0.26 -4.91 3.65
C GLU A 39 -1.02 -5.74 3.59
N LYS A 40 -1.88 -5.49 2.60
CA LYS A 40 -3.22 -6.11 2.47
C LYS A 40 -3.21 -7.38 1.63
N GLY A 41 -2.20 -7.56 0.78
CA GLY A 41 -2.12 -8.70 -0.11
C GLY A 41 -0.95 -8.59 -1.10
N ARG A 42 -0.86 -9.55 -2.00
CA ARG A 42 0.19 -9.60 -3.01
C ARG A 42 -0.26 -8.89 -4.28
N ILE A 43 0.49 -7.87 -4.69
CA ILE A 43 0.24 -7.17 -5.96
C ILE A 43 0.74 -8.05 -7.12
N VAL A 44 -0.19 -8.44 -8.00
CA VAL A 44 0.08 -9.28 -9.18
C VAL A 44 -0.07 -8.53 -10.49
N PHE A 45 -0.78 -7.40 -10.48
CA PHE A 45 -1.01 -6.55 -11.64
C PHE A 45 -0.95 -5.07 -11.25
N LYS A 46 -0.35 -4.22 -12.09
CA LYS A 46 -0.27 -2.78 -11.85
C LYS A 46 -0.13 -1.99 -13.15
N ARG A 47 -1.13 -1.15 -13.44
CA ARG A 47 -1.16 -0.23 -14.60
C ARG A 47 -1.43 1.20 -14.16
N ALA A 48 -0.83 2.14 -14.87
CA ALA A 48 -1.08 3.56 -14.71
C ALA A 48 -1.44 4.22 -16.04
N TYR A 49 -2.49 5.04 -16.03
CA TYR A 49 -3.06 5.70 -17.21
C TYR A 49 -2.82 7.20 -17.10
N CYS A 50 -2.20 7.78 -18.12
CA CYS A 50 -1.84 9.20 -18.14
C CYS A 50 -1.41 9.65 -19.54
N ASP A 51 -1.49 10.96 -19.82
CA ASP A 51 -0.68 11.60 -20.85
C ASP A 51 0.76 11.78 -20.34
N TRP A 52 1.62 10.76 -20.52
CA TRP A 52 2.99 10.77 -19.99
C TRP A 52 3.87 11.85 -20.65
N GLY A 53 3.42 12.39 -21.79
CA GLY A 53 4.02 13.58 -22.40
C GLY A 53 4.07 14.77 -21.44
N LYS A 54 3.07 14.91 -20.55
CA LYS A 54 2.98 16.01 -19.57
C LYS A 54 3.65 15.70 -18.23
N TYR A 55 3.84 14.42 -17.90
CA TYR A 55 4.34 13.98 -16.59
C TYR A 55 5.64 13.20 -16.67
N ARG A 56 6.60 13.70 -17.45
CA ARG A 56 7.89 13.03 -17.71
C ARG A 56 8.70 12.75 -16.44
N ASP A 57 8.60 13.61 -15.44
CA ASP A 57 9.34 13.46 -14.18
C ASP A 57 8.87 12.25 -13.36
N ALA A 58 7.59 11.86 -13.49
CA ALA A 58 7.01 10.71 -12.79
C ALA A 58 7.36 9.37 -13.45
N VAL A 59 7.65 9.35 -14.75
CA VAL A 59 7.92 8.13 -15.54
C VAL A 59 9.01 7.27 -14.90
N ARG A 60 10.10 7.90 -14.43
CA ARG A 60 11.22 7.17 -13.82
C ARG A 60 10.80 6.45 -12.55
N GLU A 61 9.97 7.07 -11.72
CA GLU A 61 9.52 6.48 -10.46
C GLU A 61 8.52 5.34 -10.71
N PHE A 62 7.58 5.52 -11.64
CA PHE A 62 6.63 4.46 -12.01
C PHE A 62 7.33 3.24 -12.61
N HIS A 63 8.31 3.46 -13.49
CA HIS A 63 9.13 2.39 -14.05
C HIS A 63 9.94 1.65 -12.99
N LYS A 64 10.52 2.37 -12.01
CA LYS A 64 11.26 1.77 -10.89
C LYS A 64 10.40 0.83 -10.05
N HIS A 65 9.12 1.13 -9.90
CA HIS A 65 8.16 0.24 -9.23
C HIS A 65 7.56 -0.82 -10.15
N GLY A 66 8.00 -0.92 -11.42
CA GLY A 66 7.54 -1.89 -12.40
C GLY A 66 6.08 -1.70 -12.84
N ILE A 67 5.54 -0.48 -12.71
CA ILE A 67 4.17 -0.17 -13.15
C ILE A 67 4.16 -0.07 -14.67
N GLU A 68 3.25 -0.79 -15.32
CA GLU A 68 3.03 -0.65 -16.75
C GLU A 68 2.34 0.69 -17.02
N MET A 69 2.96 1.52 -17.83
CA MET A 69 2.49 2.88 -18.14
C MET A 69 1.75 2.85 -19.46
N ILE A 70 0.44 3.07 -19.40
CA ILE A 70 -0.42 3.21 -20.58
C ILE A 70 -0.47 4.69 -20.95
N ASP A 71 0.06 5.03 -22.12
CA ASP A 71 0.10 6.40 -22.62
C ASP A 71 -1.19 6.75 -23.35
N ILE A 72 -1.83 7.82 -22.90
CA ILE A 72 -3.10 8.32 -23.43
C ILE A 72 -2.90 9.79 -23.87
N PRO A 73 -2.36 10.04 -25.08
CA PRO A 73 -2.11 11.39 -25.55
C PRO A 73 -3.42 12.17 -25.71
N GLN A 74 -3.55 13.32 -25.05
CA GLN A 74 -4.75 14.14 -25.18
C GLN A 74 -4.71 14.93 -26.50
N THR A 75 -5.64 14.65 -27.42
CA THR A 75 -5.83 15.47 -28.63
C THR A 75 -6.76 16.65 -28.34
N ARG A 76 -6.63 17.74 -29.11
CA ARG A 76 -7.47 18.96 -28.96
C ARG A 76 -8.99 18.72 -29.07
N MET A 77 -9.44 17.59 -29.60
CA MET A 77 -10.86 17.30 -29.86
C MET A 77 -11.51 16.32 -28.88
N SER A 78 -10.74 15.49 -28.18
CA SER A 78 -11.25 14.53 -27.20
C SER A 78 -10.09 14.10 -26.32
N GLY A 79 -10.12 14.43 -25.03
CA GLY A 79 -8.94 14.26 -24.19
C GLY A 79 -9.17 14.12 -22.69
N LYS A 80 -10.36 14.44 -22.15
CA LYS A 80 -10.55 14.38 -20.70
C LYS A 80 -10.93 12.99 -20.19
N ASN A 81 -11.80 12.27 -20.90
CA ASN A 81 -12.33 10.98 -20.41
C ASN A 81 -11.65 9.75 -21.03
N SER A 82 -10.60 9.93 -21.85
CA SER A 82 -9.99 8.81 -22.57
C SER A 82 -9.24 7.88 -21.61
N ALA A 83 -8.53 8.44 -20.62
CA ALA A 83 -7.80 7.64 -19.65
C ALA A 83 -8.76 6.83 -18.77
N ASP A 84 -9.83 7.46 -18.29
CA ASP A 84 -10.86 6.82 -17.46
C ASP A 84 -11.53 5.66 -18.18
N ILE A 85 -11.94 5.86 -19.44
CA ILE A 85 -12.56 4.80 -20.25
C ILE A 85 -11.59 3.64 -20.45
N HIS A 86 -10.34 3.91 -20.79
CA HIS A 86 -9.33 2.85 -20.94
C HIS A 86 -9.12 2.06 -19.65
N MET A 87 -9.00 2.77 -18.52
CA MET A 87 -8.84 2.14 -17.21
C MET A 87 -10.04 1.26 -16.84
N VAL A 88 -11.28 1.73 -17.10
CA VAL A 88 -12.50 0.96 -16.86
C VAL A 88 -12.54 -0.31 -17.71
N VAL A 89 -12.24 -0.20 -19.00
CA VAL A 89 -12.24 -1.34 -19.92
C VAL A 89 -11.22 -2.39 -19.48
N ASP A 90 -9.97 -1.98 -19.20
CA ASP A 90 -8.91 -2.90 -18.76
C ASP A 90 -9.23 -3.55 -17.42
N ALA A 91 -9.83 -2.81 -16.48
CA ALA A 91 -10.21 -3.35 -15.18
C ALA A 91 -11.30 -4.42 -15.29
N LEU A 92 -12.32 -4.18 -16.14
CA LEU A 92 -13.38 -5.16 -16.38
C LEU A 92 -12.88 -6.38 -17.15
N ASP A 93 -12.04 -6.18 -18.17
CA ASP A 93 -11.43 -7.30 -18.90
C ASP A 93 -10.60 -8.18 -17.96
N LEU A 94 -9.76 -7.57 -17.11
CA LEU A 94 -8.99 -8.30 -16.11
C LEU A 94 -9.89 -9.03 -15.10
N CYS A 95 -10.97 -8.38 -14.64
CA CYS A 95 -11.95 -8.98 -13.72
C CYS A 95 -12.58 -10.24 -14.29
N TYR A 96 -12.92 -10.25 -15.58
CA TYR A 96 -13.54 -11.41 -16.24
C TYR A 96 -12.54 -12.46 -16.71
N ALA A 97 -11.32 -12.05 -17.07
CA ALA A 97 -10.31 -12.96 -17.59
C ALA A 97 -9.50 -13.67 -16.50
N LYS A 98 -9.44 -13.09 -15.29
CA LYS A 98 -8.55 -13.53 -14.19
C LYS A 98 -9.31 -13.65 -12.87
N ASP A 99 -10.09 -14.73 -12.75
CA ASP A 99 -10.91 -15.01 -11.54
C ASP A 99 -10.11 -15.04 -10.23
N HIS A 100 -8.84 -15.42 -10.27
CA HIS A 100 -7.95 -15.50 -9.10
C HIS A 100 -7.57 -14.14 -8.49
N ILE A 101 -7.91 -13.02 -9.14
CA ILE A 101 -7.68 -11.70 -8.56
C ILE A 101 -8.83 -11.38 -7.62
N ASP A 102 -8.53 -11.22 -6.34
CA ASP A 102 -9.53 -11.01 -5.29
C ASP A 102 -9.86 -9.53 -5.07
N VAL A 103 -8.84 -8.68 -5.25
CA VAL A 103 -8.89 -7.27 -4.85
C VAL A 103 -8.49 -6.36 -6.01
N PHE A 104 -9.28 -5.32 -6.23
CA PHE A 104 -9.01 -4.25 -7.18
C PHE A 104 -8.73 -2.95 -6.43
N ALA A 105 -7.51 -2.44 -6.54
CA ALA A 105 -7.13 -1.15 -5.99
C ALA A 105 -7.24 -0.08 -7.08
N LEU A 106 -8.19 0.85 -6.92
CA LEU A 106 -8.42 1.98 -7.81
C LEU A 106 -7.84 3.24 -7.18
N LEU A 107 -6.74 3.75 -7.74
CA LEU A 107 -6.10 4.97 -7.27
C LEU A 107 -6.65 6.15 -8.08
N SER A 108 -7.78 6.69 -7.64
CA SER A 108 -8.42 7.89 -8.15
C SER A 108 -9.34 8.49 -7.07
N GLY A 109 -9.59 9.80 -7.14
CA GLY A 109 -10.65 10.49 -6.39
C GLY A 109 -11.95 10.66 -7.17
N ASP A 110 -11.98 10.30 -8.46
CA ASP A 110 -13.09 10.63 -9.36
C ASP A 110 -14.33 9.74 -9.15
N SER A 111 -15.50 10.37 -9.00
CA SER A 111 -16.79 9.66 -8.92
C SER A 111 -17.18 8.96 -10.21
N ASP A 112 -16.59 9.31 -11.36
CA ASP A 112 -16.88 8.64 -12.63
C ASP A 112 -16.50 7.16 -12.63
N PHE A 113 -15.65 6.71 -11.68
CA PHE A 113 -15.35 5.29 -11.44
C PHE A 113 -16.40 4.54 -10.60
N SER A 114 -17.43 5.20 -10.06
CA SER A 114 -18.45 4.54 -9.21
C SER A 114 -19.19 3.37 -9.90
N PRO A 115 -19.51 3.43 -11.22
CA PRO A 115 -20.05 2.29 -11.95
C PRO A 115 -19.07 1.11 -12.02
N LEU A 116 -17.77 1.37 -12.20
CA LEU A 116 -16.74 0.33 -12.17
C LEU A 116 -16.68 -0.34 -10.80
N VAL A 117 -16.67 0.44 -9.71
CA VAL A 117 -16.69 -0.09 -8.34
C VAL A 117 -17.89 -1.01 -8.13
N SER A 118 -19.09 -0.56 -8.52
CA SER A 118 -20.31 -1.37 -8.45
C SER A 118 -20.16 -2.68 -9.24
N LYS A 119 -19.61 -2.60 -10.45
CA LYS A 119 -19.47 -3.78 -11.31
C LYS A 119 -18.44 -4.79 -10.79
N LEU A 120 -17.34 -4.33 -10.22
CA LEU A 120 -16.36 -5.20 -9.56
C LEU A 120 -16.97 -5.91 -8.35
N LYS A 121 -17.75 -5.19 -7.54
CA LYS A 121 -18.45 -5.77 -6.37
C LYS A 121 -19.53 -6.76 -6.77
N GLU A 122 -20.29 -6.49 -7.84
CA GLU A 122 -21.21 -7.47 -8.44
C GLU A 122 -20.51 -8.78 -8.82
N ASN A 123 -19.21 -8.71 -9.17
CA ASN A 123 -18.37 -9.87 -9.49
C ASN A 123 -17.61 -10.43 -8.29
N ASN A 124 -18.08 -10.14 -7.07
CA ASN A 124 -17.50 -10.59 -5.81
C ASN A 124 -16.02 -10.21 -5.64
N LYS A 125 -15.62 -9.07 -6.22
CA LYS A 125 -14.29 -8.50 -6.03
C LYS A 125 -14.34 -7.47 -4.92
N ARG A 126 -13.32 -7.48 -4.06
CA ARG A 126 -13.14 -6.44 -3.06
C ARG A 126 -12.50 -5.22 -3.72
N VAL A 127 -13.00 -4.02 -3.43
CA VAL A 127 -12.53 -2.77 -4.04
C VAL A 127 -11.90 -1.87 -2.98
N ILE A 128 -10.64 -1.52 -3.20
CA ILE A 128 -9.89 -0.55 -2.38
C ILE A 128 -9.75 0.74 -3.19
N GLY A 129 -10.38 1.82 -2.73
CA GLY A 129 -10.15 3.15 -3.29
C GLY A 129 -8.90 3.79 -2.66
N CYS A 130 -8.19 4.60 -3.43
CA CYS A 130 -7.15 5.47 -2.87
C CYS A 130 -7.13 6.82 -3.59
N GLY A 131 -7.16 7.91 -2.84
CA GLY A 131 -7.19 9.25 -3.42
C GLY A 131 -6.82 10.33 -2.41
N VAL A 132 -6.73 11.57 -2.91
CA VAL A 132 -6.46 12.76 -2.11
C VAL A 132 -7.76 13.26 -1.49
N LYS A 133 -7.78 13.46 -0.17
CA LYS A 133 -9.01 13.72 0.59
C LYS A 133 -9.80 14.94 0.08
N SER A 134 -9.12 15.99 -0.38
CA SER A 134 -9.77 17.21 -0.88
C SER A 134 -10.33 17.08 -2.30
N SER A 135 -9.92 16.08 -3.07
CA SER A 135 -10.32 15.88 -4.47
C SER A 135 -11.05 14.55 -4.68
N THR A 136 -11.38 13.83 -3.61
CA THR A 136 -12.14 12.58 -3.66
C THR A 136 -13.62 12.83 -3.40
N SER A 137 -14.48 12.24 -4.23
CA SER A 137 -15.93 12.25 -4.03
C SER A 137 -16.42 11.26 -2.96
N ASP A 138 -17.36 11.68 -2.11
CA ASP A 138 -18.04 10.82 -1.13
C ASP A 138 -18.75 9.63 -1.80
N LEU A 139 -19.21 9.79 -3.04
CA LEU A 139 -19.84 8.71 -3.80
C LEU A 139 -18.86 7.57 -4.08
N LEU A 140 -17.63 7.90 -4.49
CA LEU A 140 -16.60 6.90 -4.71
C LEU A 140 -16.21 6.21 -3.40
N ILE A 141 -16.03 7.00 -2.32
CA ILE A 141 -15.66 6.50 -1.00
C ILE A 141 -16.70 5.49 -0.50
N SER A 142 -17.98 5.83 -0.59
CA SER A 142 -19.07 4.98 -0.12
C SER A 142 -19.28 3.72 -0.96
N GLY A 143 -18.88 3.73 -2.24
CA GLY A 143 -18.92 2.55 -3.10
C GLY A 143 -17.87 1.50 -2.75
N CYS A 144 -16.67 1.92 -2.38
CA CYS A 144 -15.53 1.05 -2.08
C CYS A 144 -15.73 0.26 -0.77
N ASP A 145 -15.06 -0.89 -0.65
CA ASP A 145 -15.05 -1.66 0.60
C ASP A 145 -14.05 -1.10 1.61
N GLU A 146 -12.99 -0.46 1.11
CA GLU A 146 -12.02 0.29 1.88
C GLU A 146 -11.57 1.52 1.09
N PHE A 147 -11.30 2.63 1.78
CA PHE A 147 -10.74 3.83 1.15
C PHE A 147 -9.50 4.32 1.89
N ILE A 148 -8.38 4.45 1.17
CA ILE A 148 -7.08 4.92 1.68
C ILE A 148 -6.86 6.38 1.27
N TYR A 149 -6.80 7.28 2.23
CA TYR A 149 -6.46 8.68 1.96
C TYR A 149 -4.95 8.85 1.80
N TYR A 150 -4.52 9.37 0.65
CA TYR A 150 -3.10 9.66 0.38
C TYR A 150 -2.52 10.65 1.40
N ASP A 151 -3.32 11.64 1.82
CA ASP A 151 -2.98 12.61 2.87
C ASP A 151 -2.46 11.94 4.15
N ASP A 152 -3.11 10.86 4.58
CA ASP A 152 -2.78 10.16 5.81
C ASP A 152 -1.48 9.36 5.65
N LEU A 153 -1.24 8.81 4.46
CA LEU A 153 0.04 8.16 4.14
C LEU A 153 1.20 9.15 4.18
N VAL A 154 1.02 10.34 3.59
CA VAL A 154 2.03 11.40 3.63
C VAL A 154 2.26 11.88 5.07
N ARG A 155 1.20 12.08 5.85
CA ARG A 155 1.32 12.48 7.27
C ARG A 155 2.08 11.45 8.09
N VAL A 156 1.86 10.16 7.85
CA VAL A 156 2.60 9.07 8.54
C VAL A 156 4.07 9.07 8.10
N ALA A 157 4.35 9.27 6.82
CA ALA A 157 5.72 9.31 6.30
C ALA A 157 6.51 10.57 6.74
N GLU A 158 5.82 11.70 6.92
CA GLU A 158 6.41 12.97 7.37
C GLU A 158 6.56 13.08 8.89
N LYS A 159 5.84 12.26 9.67
CA LYS A 159 6.03 12.24 11.13
C LYS A 159 7.50 11.98 11.42
N PRO A 160 8.19 12.88 12.14
CA PRO A 160 9.57 12.64 12.51
C PRO A 160 9.58 11.33 13.29
N LYS A 161 10.37 10.35 12.82
CA LYS A 161 10.75 9.19 13.62
C LYS A 161 11.27 9.78 14.92
N ARG A 162 10.47 9.72 15.99
CA ARG A 162 10.75 10.43 17.25
C ARG A 162 12.21 10.17 17.57
N ALA A 163 13.00 11.25 17.60
CA ALA A 163 14.37 11.18 18.04
C ALA A 163 14.32 10.51 19.42
N ARG A 164 14.87 9.31 19.51
CA ARG A 164 15.08 8.61 20.78
C ARG A 164 15.79 9.60 21.71
N THR A 165 15.04 10.17 22.65
CA THR A 165 15.59 10.99 23.72
C THR A 165 16.30 10.07 24.72
N SER A 166 17.53 9.70 24.36
CA SER A 166 18.69 9.45 25.22
C SER A 166 19.74 8.65 24.44
N GLY A 167 20.72 9.34 23.85
CA GLY A 167 22.06 8.80 23.61
C GLY A 167 22.26 7.64 22.63
N GLY A 168 21.43 7.46 21.59
CA GLY A 168 21.65 6.42 20.58
C GLY A 168 21.69 6.97 19.15
N SER A 169 22.80 6.75 18.45
CA SER A 169 22.99 7.02 17.02
C SER A 169 21.85 6.44 16.15
N LYS A 170 21.79 6.84 14.85
CA LYS A 170 21.18 6.01 13.78
C LYS A 170 21.41 4.51 14.07
N PRO A 171 20.51 3.57 13.72
CA PRO A 171 20.76 2.15 13.94
C PRO A 171 22.10 1.80 13.30
N THR A 172 23.14 1.74 14.13
CA THR A 172 24.53 1.49 13.71
C THR A 172 24.71 -0.01 13.50
N SER A 173 23.77 -0.81 14.00
CA SER A 173 23.70 -2.25 13.80
C SER A 173 22.61 -2.62 12.80
N LYS A 174 22.91 -3.62 11.96
CA LYS A 174 21.92 -4.26 11.08
C LYS A 174 20.68 -4.74 11.85
N LYS A 175 20.86 -5.21 13.08
CA LYS A 175 19.77 -5.61 13.98
C LYS A 175 18.78 -4.47 14.25
N GLY A 176 19.27 -3.27 14.52
CA GLY A 176 18.41 -2.10 14.72
C GLY A 176 17.54 -1.76 13.51
N GLU A 177 18.07 -1.90 12.29
CA GLU A 177 17.30 -1.71 11.06
C GLU A 177 16.17 -2.75 10.91
N ALA A 178 16.42 -4.02 11.29
CA ALA A 178 15.42 -5.07 11.25
C ALA A 178 14.28 -4.84 12.24
N VAL A 179 14.61 -4.44 13.48
CA VAL A 179 13.62 -4.10 14.51
C VAL A 179 12.80 -2.89 14.08
N GLU A 180 13.42 -1.86 13.49
CA GLU A 180 12.71 -0.69 12.99
C GLU A 180 11.69 -1.06 11.90
N LYS A 181 12.08 -1.89 10.93
CA LYS A 181 11.15 -2.39 9.89
C LYS A 181 10.04 -3.25 10.49
N LEU A 182 10.35 -4.10 11.47
CA LEU A 182 9.36 -4.92 12.16
C LEU A 182 8.31 -4.05 12.84
N VAL A 183 8.73 -3.06 13.64
CA VAL A 183 7.83 -2.16 14.38
C VAL A 183 6.98 -1.33 13.44
N GLU A 184 7.55 -0.87 12.31
CA GLU A 184 6.79 -0.19 11.25
C GLU A 184 5.63 -1.06 10.75
N ILE A 185 5.89 -2.32 10.41
CA ILE A 185 4.87 -3.26 9.93
C ILE A 185 3.83 -3.57 11.01
N VAL A 186 4.26 -3.84 12.26
CA VAL A 186 3.32 -4.13 13.37
C VAL A 186 2.36 -2.96 13.57
N ARG A 187 2.87 -1.74 13.70
CA ARG A 187 2.05 -0.52 13.86
C ARG A 187 1.12 -0.25 12.69
N SER A 188 1.47 -0.72 11.50
CA SER A 188 0.62 -0.58 10.31
C SER A 188 -0.51 -1.62 10.32
N LEU A 189 -0.20 -2.87 10.69
CA LEU A 189 -1.17 -3.97 10.76
C LEU A 189 -2.18 -3.79 11.90
N GLU A 190 -1.79 -3.25 13.05
CA GLU A 190 -2.69 -3.01 14.19
C GLU A 190 -3.85 -2.07 13.89
N ARG A 191 -3.78 -1.29 12.80
CA ARG A 191 -4.88 -0.42 12.37
C ARG A 191 -6.03 -1.20 11.76
N ASP A 192 -5.72 -2.36 11.18
CA ASP A 192 -6.65 -3.17 10.40
C ASP A 192 -7.00 -4.51 11.10
N TYR A 193 -6.14 -4.97 12.03
CA TYR A 193 -6.25 -6.28 12.68
C TYR A 193 -6.01 -6.20 14.18
N ASP A 194 -6.89 -6.83 14.97
CA ASP A 194 -6.66 -7.15 16.39
C ASP A 194 -7.25 -8.57 16.64
N PRO A 195 -6.42 -9.58 16.97
CA PRO A 195 -4.98 -9.52 17.21
C PRO A 195 -4.11 -9.59 15.94
N VAL A 196 -2.91 -9.00 15.99
CA VAL A 196 -1.87 -9.15 14.96
C VAL A 196 -1.00 -10.37 15.27
N TRP A 197 -0.87 -11.29 14.31
CA TRP A 197 -0.09 -12.52 14.48
C TRP A 197 1.31 -12.40 13.87
N GLY A 198 2.33 -12.95 14.53
CA GLY A 198 3.73 -12.92 14.06
C GLY A 198 3.93 -13.51 12.67
N SER A 199 3.15 -14.54 12.30
CA SER A 199 3.13 -15.07 10.93
C SER A 199 2.64 -14.06 9.90
N MET A 200 1.62 -13.26 10.23
CA MET A 200 1.11 -12.19 9.37
C MET A 200 2.16 -11.08 9.21
N VAL A 201 2.80 -10.68 10.32
CA VAL A 201 3.91 -9.71 10.30
C VAL A 201 5.04 -10.21 9.39
N LYS A 202 5.43 -11.49 9.50
CA LYS A 202 6.47 -12.10 8.67
C LYS A 202 6.13 -12.11 7.18
N GLN A 203 4.88 -12.41 6.84
CA GLN A 203 4.44 -12.39 5.44
C GLN A 203 4.45 -10.95 4.91
N THR A 204 3.90 -10.01 5.67
CA THR A 204 3.81 -8.61 5.27
C THR A 204 5.18 -7.94 5.14
N ILE A 205 6.11 -8.16 6.08
CA ILE A 205 7.45 -7.56 6.00
C ILE A 205 8.21 -8.03 4.75
N ARG A 206 8.03 -9.28 4.32
CA ARG A 206 8.63 -9.81 3.09
C ARG A 206 7.97 -9.24 1.83
N ARG A 207 6.68 -8.88 1.88
CA ARG A 207 6.01 -8.19 0.76
C ARG A 207 6.47 -6.73 0.64
N VAL A 208 6.50 -6.00 1.75
CA VAL A 208 6.90 -4.58 1.79
C VAL A 208 8.40 -4.41 1.57
N TYR A 209 9.20 -5.33 2.08
CA TYR A 209 10.65 -5.36 1.96
C TYR A 209 11.13 -6.70 1.38
N PRO A 210 11.09 -6.90 0.05
CA PRO A 210 11.48 -8.18 -0.57
C PRO A 210 12.92 -8.64 -0.29
N GLY A 211 13.83 -7.71 0.00
CA GLY A 211 15.20 -8.02 0.43
C GLY A 211 15.35 -8.34 1.92
N PHE A 212 14.25 -8.39 2.68
CA PHE A 212 14.29 -8.69 4.11
C PHE A 212 14.62 -10.16 4.34
N ASN A 213 15.73 -10.39 5.04
CA ASN A 213 16.20 -11.71 5.40
C ASN A 213 16.74 -11.67 6.84
N GLU A 214 16.19 -12.52 7.71
CA GLU A 214 16.51 -12.58 9.13
C GLU A 214 18.01 -12.84 9.37
N ASP A 215 18.62 -13.75 8.59
CA ASP A 215 20.03 -14.12 8.69
C ASP A 215 20.94 -12.94 8.28
N TYR A 216 20.56 -12.18 7.24
CA TYR A 216 21.29 -10.98 6.82
C TYR A 216 21.36 -9.94 7.95
N TYR A 217 20.31 -9.87 8.77
CA TYR A 217 20.22 -9.01 9.93
C TYR A 217 20.81 -9.61 11.21
N GLY A 218 21.28 -10.86 11.17
CA GLY A 218 21.95 -11.54 12.29
C GLY A 218 20.99 -12.23 13.28
N TYR A 219 19.80 -12.62 12.83
CA TYR A 219 18.84 -13.42 13.59
C TYR A 219 18.73 -14.82 13.00
N ALA A 220 18.74 -15.85 13.85
CA ALA A 220 18.60 -17.25 13.41
C ALA A 220 17.16 -17.61 12.98
N SER A 221 16.17 -16.80 13.36
CA SER A 221 14.78 -17.00 13.00
C SER A 221 13.98 -15.71 13.14
N PHE A 222 12.77 -15.68 12.57
CA PHE A 222 11.85 -14.57 12.77
C PHE A 222 11.37 -14.47 14.22
N ALA A 223 11.24 -15.60 14.92
CA ALA A 223 10.90 -15.61 16.34
C ALA A 223 12.00 -14.92 17.17
N ALA A 224 13.28 -15.19 16.88
CA ALA A 224 14.40 -14.52 17.54
C ALA A 224 14.42 -13.00 17.31
N LEU A 225 13.95 -12.53 16.15
CA LEU A 225 13.77 -11.11 15.88
C LEU A 225 12.61 -10.52 16.71
N LEU A 226 11.46 -11.21 16.78
CA LEU A 226 10.34 -10.77 17.60
C LEU A 226 10.75 -10.67 19.08
N GLU A 227 11.42 -11.71 19.61
CA GLU A 227 11.90 -11.76 20.99
C GLU A 227 12.88 -10.63 21.31
N ASP A 228 13.82 -10.34 20.40
CA ASP A 228 14.77 -9.23 20.57
C ASP A 228 14.06 -7.87 20.53
N ALA A 229 13.07 -7.68 19.65
CA ALA A 229 12.25 -6.46 19.64
C ALA A 229 11.44 -6.30 20.93
N ALA A 230 10.94 -7.40 21.50
CA ALA A 230 10.24 -7.40 22.77
C ALA A 230 11.16 -7.11 23.96
N ALA A 231 12.37 -7.68 23.96
CA ALA A 231 13.40 -7.40 24.95
C ALA A 231 13.86 -5.93 24.92
N GLN A 232 13.80 -5.28 23.75
CA GLN A 232 14.04 -3.85 23.59
C GLN A 232 12.83 -2.97 23.97
N GLY A 233 11.69 -3.58 24.32
CA GLY A 233 10.47 -2.87 24.69
C GLY A 233 9.78 -2.19 23.52
N GLU A 234 10.03 -2.62 22.28
CA GLU A 234 9.44 -2.03 21.06
C GLU A 234 8.14 -2.74 20.64
N VAL A 235 7.93 -3.97 21.11
CA VAL A 235 6.70 -4.77 20.94
C VAL A 235 6.40 -5.59 22.19
N GLU A 236 5.14 -5.94 22.39
CA GLU A 236 4.68 -6.94 23.35
C GLU A 236 4.39 -8.26 22.60
N LEU A 237 4.76 -9.38 23.23
CA LEU A 237 4.53 -10.71 22.70
C LEU A 237 3.73 -11.55 23.68
N GLU A 238 2.70 -12.22 23.17
CA GLU A 238 1.97 -13.26 23.89
C GLU A 238 1.96 -14.53 23.04
N PHE A 239 2.50 -15.63 23.57
CA PHE A 239 2.57 -16.89 22.85
C PHE A 239 1.25 -17.67 22.99
N ASP A 240 0.69 -18.11 21.86
CA ASP A 240 -0.49 -18.98 21.84
C ASP A 240 -0.06 -20.43 21.59
N ASP A 241 -0.11 -21.26 22.64
CA ASP A 241 0.26 -22.69 22.59
C ASP A 241 -0.60 -23.51 21.62
N LYS A 242 -1.87 -23.13 21.42
CA LYS A 242 -2.78 -23.87 20.52
C LYS A 242 -2.42 -23.64 19.06
N ARG A 243 -1.90 -22.46 18.74
CA ARG A 243 -1.54 -22.04 17.38
C ARG A 243 -0.05 -22.13 17.09
N GLY A 244 0.79 -22.29 18.12
CA GLY A 244 2.24 -22.30 17.99
C GLY A 244 2.77 -20.99 17.40
N ASN A 245 2.19 -19.86 17.77
CA ASN A 245 2.44 -18.56 17.14
C ASN A 245 2.39 -17.43 18.18
N TYR A 246 3.08 -16.32 17.91
CA TYR A 246 3.02 -15.13 18.75
C TYR A 246 1.92 -14.19 18.29
N MET A 247 1.11 -13.73 19.24
CA MET A 247 0.41 -12.46 19.12
C MET A 247 1.42 -11.34 19.39
N VAL A 248 1.41 -10.32 18.52
CA VAL A 248 2.37 -9.21 18.55
C VAL A 248 1.59 -7.92 18.67
N ARG A 249 1.97 -7.05 19.60
CA ARG A 249 1.43 -5.69 19.74
C ARG A 249 2.56 -4.68 19.79
N SER A 250 2.38 -3.48 19.24
CA SER A 250 3.36 -2.42 19.41
C SER A 250 3.23 -1.81 20.80
N THR A 251 4.35 -1.58 21.48
CA THR A 251 4.34 -0.81 22.72
C THR A 251 4.07 0.65 22.37
N VAL A 252 3.01 1.21 22.96
CA VAL A 252 2.70 2.63 22.79
C VAL A 252 3.78 3.44 23.51
N SER A 253 4.61 4.16 22.75
CA SER A 253 5.52 5.19 23.26
C SER A 253 5.33 6.52 22.53
#